data_AF-M5TG72-F1
#
_entry.id   AF-M5TG72-F1
#
_cell.length_a   1.000
_cell.length_b   1.000
_cell.length_c   1.000
_cell.angle_alpha   90.00
_cell.angle_beta   90.00
_cell.angle_gamma   90.00
#
_symmetry.space_group_name_H-M   'P 1'
#
loop_
_entity.id
_entity.type
_entity.pdbx_description
1 polymer ?
#
loop_
_entity_poly.entity_id
_entity_poly.type
_entity_poly.pdbx_seq_one_letter_code
_entity_poly.pdbx_strand_id
1 'polypeptide(L)'
;MGVSVSYISKVENGKLHFGDYPSEKFIHKLADELKADEDELLLLADKVPGSIRKRIRQRPELFRRLAKLDNATLDSLAASLEIPNWPK
;
A
#
# COMPACT_ATOMS: atom_id res chain seq x y z
N MET A 1 10.47 19.55 4.08
CA MET A 1 10.45 18.58 5.21
C MET A 1 11.86 18.45 5.78
N GLY A 2 12.02 18.44 7.11
CA GLY A 2 13.32 18.22 7.77
C GLY A 2 13.59 16.72 7.92
N VAL A 3 13.92 16.05 6.82
CA VAL A 3 14.23 14.61 6.80
C VAL A 3 15.74 14.47 6.68
N SER A 4 16.36 13.66 7.53
CA SER A 4 17.81 13.47 7.44
C SER A 4 18.16 12.68 6.18
N VAL A 5 19.27 13.05 5.52
CA VAL A 5 19.79 12.33 4.34
C VAL A 5 20.03 10.84 4.65
N SER A 6 20.42 10.54 5.90
CA SER A 6 20.56 9.18 6.40
C SER A 6 19.25 8.38 6.37
N TYR A 7 18.11 9.01 6.64
CA TYR A 7 16.80 8.37 6.59
C TYR A 7 16.39 8.06 5.14
N ILE A 8 16.57 9.01 4.22
CA ILE A 8 16.30 8.80 2.78
C ILE A 8 17.14 7.64 2.24
N SER A 9 18.44 7.60 2.57
CA SER A 9 19.32 6.51 2.14
C SER A 9 18.89 5.14 2.68
N LYS A 10 18.33 5.05 3.90
CA LYS A 10 17.79 3.78 4.42
C LYS A 10 16.54 3.32 3.67
N VAL A 11 15.67 4.25 3.31
CA VAL A 11 14.46 3.98 2.52
C VAL A 11 14.85 3.44 1.14
N GLU A 12 15.75 4.13 0.42
CA GLU A 12 16.20 3.73 -0.92
C GLU A 12 16.91 2.37 -0.94
N ASN A 13 17.65 2.03 0.12
CA ASN A 13 18.39 0.78 0.21
C ASN A 13 17.60 -0.37 0.86
N GLY A 14 16.30 -0.18 1.16
CA GLY A 14 15.47 -1.22 1.78
C GLY A 14 15.94 -1.66 3.17
N LYS A 15 16.64 -0.79 3.90
CA LYS A 15 17.25 -1.09 5.23
C LYS A 15 16.39 -0.60 6.40
N LEU A 16 15.09 -0.44 6.20
CA LEU A 16 14.16 0.01 7.24
C LEU A 16 13.83 -1.15 8.18
N HIS A 17 14.09 -0.98 9.47
CA HIS A 17 13.52 -1.86 10.48
C HIS A 17 12.05 -1.48 10.73
N PHE A 18 11.26 -2.36 11.35
CA PHE A 18 9.81 -2.18 11.55
C PHE A 18 9.41 -0.84 12.24
N GLY A 19 10.33 -0.21 12.98
CA GLY A 19 10.15 1.11 13.60
C GLY A 19 10.65 2.31 12.76
N ASP A 20 11.36 2.05 11.67
CA ASP A 20 11.91 3.07 10.77
C ASP A 20 10.95 3.43 9.62
N TYR A 21 9.92 2.61 9.37
CA TYR A 21 8.95 2.90 8.31
C TYR A 21 8.23 4.23 8.58
N PRO A 22 8.07 5.07 7.54
CA PRO A 22 7.48 6.37 7.71
C PRO A 22 6.07 6.26 8.28
N SER A 23 5.73 7.17 9.19
CA SER A 23 4.36 7.27 9.69
C SER A 23 3.41 7.58 8.54
N GLU A 24 2.15 7.17 8.65
CA GLU A 24 1.10 7.48 7.65
C GLU A 24 1.04 8.97 7.33
N LYS A 25 1.07 9.82 8.38
CA LYS A 25 1.14 11.29 8.26
C LYS A 25 2.33 11.80 7.45
N PHE A 26 3.44 11.09 7.49
CA PHE A 26 4.63 11.43 6.72
C PHE A 26 4.50 10.95 5.27
N ILE A 27 3.92 9.77 5.05
CA ILE A 27 3.64 9.23 3.71
C ILE A 27 2.68 10.16 2.94
N HIS A 28 1.60 10.64 3.58
CA HIS A 28 0.70 11.63 2.97
C HIS A 28 1.46 12.88 2.50
N LYS A 29 2.29 13.46 3.38
CA LYS A 29 3.10 14.63 3.03
C LYS A 29 4.11 14.33 1.92
N LEU A 30 4.67 13.14 1.92
CA LEU A 30 5.62 12.69 0.90
C LEU A 30 4.94 12.54 -0.46
N ALA A 31 3.73 11.97 -0.50
CA ALA A 31 2.91 11.88 -1.71
C ALA A 31 2.61 13.27 -2.28
N ASP A 32 2.19 14.21 -1.43
CA ASP A 32 1.91 15.60 -1.82
C ASP A 32 3.14 16.30 -2.41
N GLU A 33 4.31 16.16 -1.76
CA GLU A 33 5.54 16.85 -2.17
C GLU A 33 6.13 16.24 -3.45
N LEU A 34 6.07 14.91 -3.58
CA LEU A 34 6.59 14.19 -4.74
C LEU A 34 5.57 14.09 -5.89
N LYS A 35 4.32 14.52 -5.67
CA LYS A 35 3.18 14.30 -6.59
C LYS A 35 3.04 12.83 -7.00
N ALA A 36 3.27 11.93 -6.03
CA ALA A 36 3.22 10.49 -6.21
C ALA A 36 1.88 9.92 -5.71
N ASP A 37 1.57 8.68 -6.12
CA ASP A 37 0.38 7.98 -5.63
C ASP A 37 0.55 7.62 -4.14
N GLU A 38 -0.35 8.15 -3.32
CA GLU A 38 -0.35 7.94 -1.87
C GLU A 38 -0.63 6.48 -1.50
N ASP A 39 -1.58 5.84 -2.18
CA ASP A 39 -1.97 4.46 -1.89
C ASP A 39 -0.81 3.52 -2.22
N GLU A 40 -0.07 3.78 -3.30
CA GLU A 40 1.15 3.05 -3.64
C GLU A 40 2.23 3.22 -2.56
N LEU A 41 2.49 4.46 -2.12
CA LEU A 41 3.48 4.73 -1.06
C LEU A 41 3.10 4.09 0.28
N LEU A 42 1.81 4.02 0.60
CA LEU A 42 1.32 3.33 1.79
C LEU A 42 1.59 1.82 1.69
N LEU A 43 1.28 1.20 0.56
CA LEU A 43 1.51 -0.23 0.33
C LEU A 43 3.00 -0.58 0.38
N LEU A 44 3.88 0.26 -0.19
CA LEU A 44 5.34 0.10 -0.12
C LEU A 44 5.86 0.17 1.32
N ALA A 45 5.13 0.82 2.23
CA ALA A 45 5.47 0.91 3.64
C ALA A 45 4.72 -0.12 4.52
N ASP A 46 4.20 -1.20 3.93
CA ASP A 46 3.37 -2.23 4.58
C ASP A 46 2.10 -1.68 5.26
N LYS A 47 1.56 -0.55 4.77
CA LYS A 47 0.32 0.06 5.27
C LYS A 47 -0.80 -0.09 4.26
N VAL A 48 -1.93 -0.63 4.70
CA VAL A 48 -3.12 -0.78 3.86
C VAL A 48 -3.83 0.59 3.72
N PRO A 49 -4.06 1.12 2.52
CA PRO A 49 -4.84 2.34 2.29
C PRO A 49 -6.16 2.41 3.05
N GLY A 50 -6.57 3.63 3.44
CA GLY A 50 -7.81 3.86 4.19
C GLY A 50 -9.06 3.41 3.43
N SER A 51 -9.08 3.62 2.12
CA SER A 51 -10.10 3.17 1.17
C SER A 51 -10.30 1.64 1.24
N ILE A 52 -9.21 0.88 1.17
CA ILE A 52 -9.18 -0.59 1.25
C ILE A 52 -9.61 -1.06 2.64
N ARG A 53 -9.08 -0.45 3.71
CA ARG A 53 -9.49 -0.75 5.10
C ARG A 53 -10.98 -0.58 5.31
N LYS A 54 -11.60 0.46 4.74
CA LYS A 54 -13.05 0.67 4.80
C LYS A 54 -13.79 -0.46 4.08
N ARG A 55 -13.32 -0.90 2.92
CA ARG A 55 -13.95 -1.99 2.15
C ARG A 55 -13.85 -3.34 2.85
N ILE A 56 -12.70 -3.64 3.46
CA ILE A 56 -12.50 -4.84 4.29
C ILE A 56 -13.49 -4.85 5.47
N ARG A 57 -13.64 -3.71 6.17
CA ARG A 57 -14.60 -3.60 7.29
C ARG A 57 -16.05 -3.74 6.87
N GLN A 58 -16.42 -3.28 5.67
CA GLN A 58 -17.79 -3.42 5.14
C GLN A 58 -18.13 -4.85 4.72
N ARG A 59 -17.16 -5.64 4.28
CA ARG A 59 -17.36 -7.00 3.77
C ARG A 59 -16.29 -7.99 4.28
N PRO A 60 -16.16 -8.17 5.59
CA PRO A 60 -15.05 -8.94 6.17
C PRO A 60 -15.04 -10.40 5.68
N GLU A 61 -16.20 -11.02 5.57
CA GLU A 61 -16.31 -12.42 5.12
C GLU A 61 -15.88 -12.62 3.66
N LEU A 62 -16.12 -11.63 2.78
CA LEU A 62 -15.68 -11.69 1.40
C LEU A 62 -14.15 -11.66 1.32
N PHE A 63 -13.51 -10.69 2.00
CA PHE A 63 -12.05 -10.57 1.98
C PHE A 63 -11.36 -11.74 2.69
N ARG A 64 -11.97 -12.33 3.72
CA ARG A 64 -11.50 -13.57 4.35
C ARG A 64 -11.50 -14.76 3.39
N ARG A 65 -12.52 -14.87 2.53
CA ARG A 65 -12.57 -15.92 1.50
C ARG A 65 -11.52 -15.66 0.43
N LEU A 66 -11.41 -14.43 -0.06
CA LEU A 66 -10.40 -14.04 -1.05
C LEU A 66 -8.97 -14.32 -0.56
N ALA A 67 -8.66 -14.00 0.70
CA ALA A 67 -7.35 -14.24 1.30
C ALA A 67 -6.98 -15.72 1.46
N LYS A 68 -7.93 -16.66 1.29
CA LYS A 68 -7.70 -18.10 1.35
C LYS A 68 -7.56 -18.76 -0.02
N LEU A 69 -7.83 -18.02 -1.09
CA LEU A 69 -7.68 -18.53 -2.45
C LEU A 69 -6.19 -18.66 -2.81
N ASP A 70 -5.88 -19.59 -3.71
CA ASP A 70 -4.54 -19.68 -4.28
C ASP A 70 -4.31 -18.58 -5.32
N ASN A 71 -3.04 -18.37 -5.68
CA ASN A 71 -2.66 -17.34 -6.64
C ASN A 71 -3.35 -17.54 -7.99
N ALA A 72 -3.45 -18.78 -8.48
CA ALA A 72 -4.08 -19.08 -9.77
C ALA A 72 -5.57 -18.70 -9.81
N THR A 73 -6.31 -18.95 -8.73
CA THR A 73 -7.71 -18.56 -8.62
C THR A 73 -7.86 -17.06 -8.48
N LEU A 74 -6.97 -16.39 -7.73
CA LEU A 74 -6.95 -14.93 -7.61
C LEU A 74 -6.65 -14.25 -8.95
N ASP A 75 -5.69 -14.77 -9.72
CA ASP A 75 -5.33 -14.23 -11.04
C ASP A 75 -6.48 -14.40 -12.04
N SER A 76 -7.14 -15.55 -12.02
CA SER A 76 -8.33 -15.80 -12.84
C SER A 76 -9.49 -14.86 -12.47
N LEU A 77 -9.73 -14.66 -11.17
CA LEU A 77 -10.72 -13.71 -10.69
C LEU A 77 -10.37 -12.28 -11.11
N ALA A 78 -9.11 -11.87 -10.99
CA ALA A 78 -8.64 -10.56 -11.40
C ALA A 78 -8.82 -10.34 -12.91
N ALA A 79 -8.53 -11.35 -13.74
CA ALA A 79 -8.75 -11.29 -15.18
C ALA A 79 -10.24 -11.22 -15.57
N SER A 80 -11.11 -11.84 -14.78
CA SER A 80 -12.57 -11.81 -15.02
C SER A 80 -13.24 -10.49 -14.64
N LEU A 81 -12.61 -9.72 -13.76
CA LEU A 81 -13.06 -8.39 -13.38
C LEU A 81 -12.45 -7.41 -14.40
N GLU A 82 -13.28 -6.69 -15.16
CA GLU A 82 -12.83 -5.50 -15.90
C GLU A 82 -12.48 -4.40 -14.88
N ILE A 83 -11.36 -4.58 -14.17
CA ILE A 83 -10.84 -3.57 -13.26
C ILE A 83 -10.12 -2.57 -14.16
N PRO A 84 -10.60 -1.32 -14.28
CA PRO A 84 -9.81 -0.28 -14.91
C PRO A 84 -8.50 -0.24 -14.14
N ASN A 85 -7.40 -0.44 -14.89
CA ASN A 85 -6.03 -0.45 -14.39
C ASN A 85 -5.91 0.40 -13.13
N TRP A 86 -5.62 -0.25 -11.99
CA TRP A 86 -5.30 0.45 -10.74
C TRP A 86 -4.31 1.56 -11.10
N PRO A 87 -4.51 2.81 -10.64
CA PRO A 87 -3.62 3.90 -11.01
C PRO A 87 -2.18 3.45 -10.73
N LYS A 88 -1.38 3.43 -11.80
CA LYS A 88 0.05 3.26 -11.73
C LYS A 88 0.69 4.57 -11.35
#